data_AF-A0A6N9HYW6-F1
#
_entry.id   AF-A0A6N9HYW6-F1
#
_cell.length_a   1.000
_cell.length_b   1.000
_cell.length_c   1.000
_cell.angle_alpha   90.00
_cell.angle_beta   90.00
_cell.angle_gamma   90.00
#
_symmetry.space_group_name_H-M   'P 1'
#
loop_
_entity.id
_entity.type
_entity.pdbx_description
1 polymer ?
#
loop_
_entity_poly.entity_id
_entity_poly.type
_entity_poly.pdbx_seq_one_letter_code
_entity_poly.pdbx_strand_id
1 'polypeptide(L)'
;MLNGHIIRDARLKLHLSQAELAKGVTNKETVGFIEHNMVTPRAKTINGILKRLNLKYEDVVAEKNHDANFALKDIEKLIMNRQYQAALSRLKSLNVQTLTSHTKLEVDFLTAFADLKLTQNYNQAIFEYNRSITGSNTKSTDIFSILIIEQLGMIYSKQGKKSNARFYLDQIPRLLQNSGIDSSSYWFKFIYHDLSQFYAQANKKQGKHSILNVVQKSV
;
A
#
# COMPACT_ATOMS: atom_id res chain seq x y z
N MET A 1 -19.57 3.90 -3.80
CA MET A 1 -20.36 3.96 -2.55
C MET A 1 -20.38 5.42 -2.10
N LEU A 2 -21.47 5.89 -1.50
CA LEU A 2 -21.57 7.26 -0.97
C LEU A 2 -20.50 7.49 0.10
N ASN A 3 -19.82 8.63 0.07
CA ASN A 3 -18.82 9.03 1.06
C ASN A 3 -19.35 10.16 1.95
N GLY A 4 -19.70 9.81 3.18
CA GLY A 4 -20.17 10.74 4.22
C GLY A 4 -19.18 11.83 4.59
N HIS A 5 -17.87 11.61 4.43
CA HIS A 5 -16.85 12.60 4.79
C HIS A 5 -16.89 13.81 3.84
N ILE A 6 -17.19 13.61 2.55
CA ILE A 6 -17.33 14.72 1.59
C ILE A 6 -18.51 15.61 1.96
N ILE A 7 -19.62 14.99 2.40
CA ILE A 7 -20.81 15.70 2.90
C ILE A 7 -20.46 16.53 4.15
N ARG A 8 -19.69 15.97 5.08
CA ARG A 8 -19.22 16.65 6.29
C ARG A 8 -18.35 17.87 5.94
N ASP A 9 -17.39 17.71 5.04
CA ASP A 9 -16.46 18.78 4.68
C ASP A 9 -17.17 19.93 3.97
N ALA A 10 -18.08 19.62 3.04
CA ALA A 10 -18.91 20.63 2.39
C ALA A 10 -19.81 21.37 3.38
N ARG A 11 -20.40 20.66 4.36
CA ARG A 11 -21.19 21.29 5.43
C ARG A 11 -20.36 22.27 6.25
N LEU A 12 -19.15 21.88 6.64
CA LEU A 12 -18.25 22.73 7.44
C LEU A 12 -17.76 23.96 6.67
N LYS A 13 -17.51 23.83 5.36
CA LYS A 13 -17.17 24.97 4.49
C LYS A 13 -18.29 26.00 4.37
N LEU A 14 -19.54 25.57 4.52
CA LEU A 14 -20.72 26.45 4.56
C LEU A 14 -21.06 26.92 5.98
N HIS A 15 -20.24 26.60 6.97
CA HIS A 15 -20.45 26.93 8.39
C HIS A 15 -21.80 26.45 8.96
N LEU A 16 -22.33 25.35 8.43
CA LEU A 16 -23.60 24.77 8.88
C LEU A 16 -23.39 23.75 10.00
N SER A 17 -24.26 23.74 10.99
CA SER A 17 -24.41 22.63 11.93
C SER A 17 -25.14 21.45 11.28
N GLN A 18 -25.02 20.25 11.87
CA GLN A 18 -25.77 19.07 11.43
C GLN A 18 -27.28 19.27 11.53
N ALA A 19 -27.75 20.04 12.53
CA ALA A 19 -29.16 20.38 12.68
C ALA A 19 -29.65 21.30 11.55
N GLU A 20 -28.84 22.27 11.15
CA GLU A 20 -29.15 23.16 10.02
C GLU A 20 -29.13 22.42 8.69
N LEU A 21 -28.19 21.48 8.49
CA LEU A 21 -28.19 20.60 7.32
C LEU A 21 -29.38 19.64 7.32
N ALA A 22 -29.85 19.20 8.50
CA ALA A 22 -30.98 18.28 8.62
C ALA A 22 -32.34 18.95 8.38
N LYS A 23 -32.49 20.25 8.69
CA LYS A 23 -33.77 20.97 8.71
C LYS A 23 -34.64 20.69 7.47
N GLY A 24 -35.85 20.15 7.66
CA GLY A 24 -36.79 19.88 6.57
C GLY A 24 -36.40 18.73 5.61
N VAL A 25 -35.32 18.00 5.91
CA VAL A 25 -34.83 16.85 5.13
C VAL A 25 -34.82 15.58 5.98
N THR A 26 -34.24 15.66 7.19
CA THR A 26 -34.11 14.57 8.15
C THR A 26 -33.83 15.13 9.57
N ASN A 27 -33.27 14.35 10.49
CA ASN A 27 -32.83 14.79 11.81
C ASN A 27 -31.29 14.88 11.93
N LYS A 28 -30.82 15.57 12.99
CA LYS A 28 -29.39 15.83 13.25
C LYS A 28 -28.60 14.53 13.36
N GLU A 29 -29.17 13.54 14.03
CA GLU A 29 -28.56 12.23 14.30
C GLU A 29 -28.31 11.48 12.99
N THR A 30 -29.29 11.50 12.08
CA THR A 30 -29.20 10.87 10.76
C THR A 30 -28.14 11.54 9.90
N VAL A 31 -28.04 12.87 9.91
CA VAL A 31 -26.93 13.57 9.24
C VAL A 31 -25.59 13.12 9.83
N GLY A 32 -25.48 13.01 11.16
CA GLY A 32 -24.30 12.47 11.82
C GLY A 32 -23.96 11.05 11.38
N PHE A 33 -24.95 10.16 11.31
CA PHE A 33 -24.75 8.80 10.83
C PHE A 33 -24.32 8.74 9.37
N ILE A 34 -24.90 9.58 8.51
CA ILE A 34 -24.51 9.68 7.09
C ILE A 34 -23.06 10.17 6.98
N GLU A 35 -22.69 11.24 7.70
CA GLU A 35 -21.34 11.82 7.67
C GLU A 35 -20.25 10.85 8.14
N HIS A 36 -20.60 9.89 9.01
CA HIS A 36 -19.70 8.84 9.51
C HIS A 36 -19.88 7.50 8.79
N ASN A 37 -20.60 7.45 7.67
CA ASN A 37 -20.86 6.22 6.89
C ASN A 37 -21.54 5.08 7.69
N MET A 38 -22.26 5.41 8.76
CA MET A 38 -22.95 4.45 9.62
C MET A 38 -24.34 4.05 9.09
N VAL A 39 -24.90 4.83 8.17
CA VAL A 39 -26.21 4.54 7.56
C VAL A 39 -26.19 4.82 6.06
N THR A 40 -26.87 3.97 5.29
CA THR A 40 -27.17 4.24 3.88
C THR A 40 -28.46 5.06 3.80
N PRO A 41 -28.42 6.34 3.38
CA PRO A 41 -29.61 7.17 3.33
C PRO A 41 -30.53 6.77 2.18
N ARG A 42 -31.84 7.02 2.35
CA ARG A 42 -32.81 6.91 1.25
C ARG A 42 -32.57 8.02 0.22
N ALA A 43 -32.92 7.77 -1.05
CA ALA A 43 -32.75 8.72 -2.16
C ALA A 43 -33.27 10.14 -1.86
N LYS A 44 -34.44 10.25 -1.21
CA LYS A 44 -35.01 11.55 -0.82
C LYS A 44 -34.13 12.32 0.16
N THR A 45 -33.56 11.64 1.15
CA THR A 45 -32.70 12.24 2.18
C THR A 45 -31.39 12.69 1.59
N ILE A 46 -30.74 11.84 0.78
CA ILE A 46 -29.47 12.23 0.14
C ILE A 46 -29.68 13.39 -0.83
N ASN A 47 -30.71 13.37 -1.68
CA ASN A 47 -30.98 14.48 -2.60
C ASN A 47 -31.24 15.80 -1.87
N GLY A 48 -31.95 15.77 -0.74
CA GLY A 48 -32.19 16.95 0.09
C GLY A 48 -30.91 17.53 0.70
N ILE A 49 -30.03 16.66 1.20
CA ILE A 49 -28.72 17.05 1.74
C ILE A 49 -27.84 17.64 0.63
N LEU A 50 -27.69 16.95 -0.50
CA LEU A 50 -26.82 17.38 -1.60
C LEU A 50 -27.28 18.70 -2.21
N LYS A 51 -28.60 18.88 -2.37
CA LYS A 51 -29.17 20.15 -2.84
C LYS A 51 -28.80 21.32 -1.92
N ARG A 52 -28.81 21.13 -0.59
CA ARG A 52 -28.44 22.19 0.37
C ARG A 52 -26.95 22.52 0.33
N LEU A 53 -26.12 21.52 0.05
CA LEU A 53 -24.66 21.67 -0.05
C LEU A 53 -24.20 22.12 -1.44
N ASN A 54 -25.13 22.30 -2.39
CA ASN A 54 -24.85 22.55 -3.81
C ASN A 54 -23.89 21.50 -4.42
N LEU A 55 -24.11 20.23 -4.07
CA LEU A 55 -23.40 19.08 -4.59
C LEU A 55 -24.31 18.26 -5.49
N LYS A 56 -23.73 17.58 -6.46
CA LYS A 56 -24.36 16.52 -7.24
C LYS A 56 -24.06 15.16 -6.60
N TYR A 57 -24.78 14.13 -7.03
CA TYR A 57 -24.57 12.77 -6.52
C TYR A 57 -23.17 12.29 -6.87
N GLU A 58 -22.67 12.62 -8.06
CA GLU A 58 -21.33 12.24 -8.54
C GLU A 58 -20.22 12.83 -7.66
N ASP A 59 -20.43 14.01 -7.07
CA ASP A 59 -19.44 14.67 -6.20
C ASP A 59 -19.24 13.95 -4.87
N VAL A 60 -20.24 13.18 -4.42
CA VAL A 60 -20.25 12.47 -3.12
C VAL A 60 -20.19 10.96 -3.26
N VAL A 61 -20.36 10.45 -4.47
CA VAL A 61 -19.99 9.08 -4.78
C VAL A 61 -18.47 9.07 -4.82
N ALA A 62 -17.88 8.31 -3.92
CA ALA A 62 -16.47 8.00 -4.07
C ALA A 62 -16.28 7.29 -5.41
N GLU A 63 -15.73 7.98 -6.42
CA GLU A 63 -14.77 7.36 -7.31
C GLU A 63 -13.66 6.83 -6.40
N LYS A 64 -13.80 5.56 -5.99
CA LYS A 64 -12.89 4.77 -5.14
C LYS A 64 -11.57 5.50 -4.83
N ASN A 65 -11.51 6.31 -3.78
CA ASN A 65 -10.26 6.87 -3.22
C ASN A 65 -10.65 7.82 -2.10
N HIS A 66 -10.47 7.45 -0.83
CA HIS A 66 -10.27 8.38 0.31
C HIS A 66 -9.85 7.65 1.59
N ASP A 67 -9.86 6.31 1.61
CA ASP A 67 -8.99 5.58 2.52
C ASP A 67 -7.76 5.15 1.73
N ALA A 68 -6.60 5.68 2.11
CA ALA A 68 -5.32 5.28 1.53
C ALA A 68 -5.17 3.76 1.56
N ASN A 69 -5.67 3.07 2.58
CA ASN A 69 -5.57 1.61 2.68
C ASN A 69 -6.42 0.88 1.64
N PHE A 70 -7.61 1.40 1.30
CA PHE A 70 -8.43 0.80 0.22
C PHE A 70 -7.82 1.08 -1.16
N ALA A 71 -7.27 2.28 -1.36
CA ALA A 71 -6.56 2.62 -2.60
C ALA A 71 -5.30 1.76 -2.78
N LEU A 72 -4.55 1.53 -1.69
CA LEU A 72 -3.33 0.72 -1.70
C LEU A 72 -3.58 -0.73 -2.06
N LYS A 73 -4.64 -1.35 -1.53
CA LYS A 73 -5.03 -2.72 -1.95
C LYS A 73 -5.30 -2.83 -3.46
N ASP A 74 -5.93 -1.82 -4.05
CA ASP A 74 -6.17 -1.80 -5.49
C ASP A 74 -4.88 -1.50 -6.27
N ILE A 75 -3.97 -0.67 -5.75
CA ILE A 75 -2.64 -0.42 -6.32
C ILE A 75 -1.78 -1.69 -6.28
N GLU A 76 -1.75 -2.40 -5.15
CA GLU A 76 -1.04 -3.67 -5.01
C GLU A 76 -1.53 -4.69 -6.06
N LYS A 77 -2.84 -4.79 -6.30
CA LYS A 77 -3.37 -5.64 -7.39
C LYS A 77 -2.85 -5.22 -8.76
N LEU A 78 -2.75 -3.92 -9.05
CA LEU A 78 -2.13 -3.44 -10.29
C LEU A 78 -0.67 -3.92 -10.39
N ILE A 79 0.09 -3.84 -9.29
CA ILE A 79 1.48 -4.33 -9.22
C ILE A 79 1.55 -5.85 -9.46
N MET A 80 0.68 -6.63 -8.80
CA MET A 80 0.58 -8.09 -8.99
C MET A 80 0.27 -8.45 -10.45
N ASN A 81 -0.57 -7.66 -11.10
CA ASN A 81 -0.92 -7.81 -12.52
C ASN A 81 0.10 -7.16 -13.48
N ARG A 82 1.25 -6.69 -12.97
CA ARG A 82 2.32 -6.02 -13.74
C ARG A 82 1.89 -4.74 -14.45
N GLN A 83 0.81 -4.11 -13.99
CA GLN A 83 0.27 -2.85 -14.51
C GLN A 83 0.96 -1.65 -13.85
N TYR A 84 2.29 -1.57 -13.97
CA TYR A 84 3.13 -0.62 -13.24
C TYR A 84 2.81 0.85 -13.54
N GLN A 85 2.54 1.19 -14.81
CA GLN A 85 2.19 2.56 -15.18
C GLN A 85 0.89 3.01 -14.51
N ALA A 86 -0.13 2.13 -14.49
CA ALA A 86 -1.40 2.42 -13.83
C ALA A 86 -1.24 2.54 -12.32
N ALA A 87 -0.39 1.68 -11.71
CA ALA A 87 -0.06 1.77 -10.30
C ALA A 87 0.58 3.13 -9.95
N LEU A 88 1.56 3.60 -10.73
CA LEU A 88 2.18 4.91 -10.53
C LEU A 88 1.19 6.08 -10.68
N SER A 89 0.31 6.04 -11.68
CA SER A 89 -0.73 7.05 -11.83
C SER A 89 -1.64 7.12 -10.60
N ARG A 90 -1.99 5.96 -10.01
CA ARG A 90 -2.80 5.90 -8.79
C ARG A 90 -2.04 6.36 -7.55
N LEU A 91 -0.77 5.96 -7.39
CA LEU A 91 0.08 6.41 -6.29
C LEU A 91 0.23 7.93 -6.26
N LYS A 92 0.41 8.57 -7.43
CA LYS A 92 0.49 10.04 -7.56
C LYS A 92 -0.79 10.77 -7.13
N SER A 93 -1.94 10.10 -7.16
CA SER A 93 -3.23 10.68 -6.75
C SER A 93 -3.52 10.56 -5.25
N LEU A 94 -2.66 9.87 -4.49
CA LEU A 94 -2.85 9.70 -3.05
C LEU A 94 -2.59 11.00 -2.30
N ASN A 95 -3.44 11.30 -1.31
CA ASN A 95 -3.18 12.39 -0.38
C ASN A 95 -2.13 11.95 0.65
N VAL A 96 -0.88 12.37 0.44
CA VAL A 96 0.25 12.00 1.30
C VAL A 96 0.15 12.55 2.73
N GLN A 97 -0.66 13.59 2.98
CA GLN A 97 -0.77 14.23 4.29
C GLN A 97 -1.53 13.38 5.31
N THR A 98 -2.28 12.37 4.86
CA THR A 98 -3.11 11.50 5.73
C THR A 98 -2.46 10.16 6.04
N LEU A 99 -1.21 9.94 5.61
CA LEU A 99 -0.56 8.62 5.71
C LEU A 99 0.11 8.42 7.09
N THR A 100 -0.08 7.23 7.65
CA THR A 100 0.71 6.78 8.80
C THR A 100 2.14 6.45 8.37
N SER A 101 3.07 6.27 9.32
CA SER A 101 4.45 5.84 9.00
C SER A 101 4.52 4.52 8.22
N HIS A 102 3.64 3.57 8.55
CA HIS A 102 3.55 2.29 7.82
C HIS A 102 3.02 2.51 6.39
N THR A 103 1.91 3.23 6.25
CA THR A 103 1.30 3.51 4.95
C THR A 103 2.23 4.32 4.04
N LYS A 104 3.05 5.20 4.62
CA LYS A 104 4.08 5.93 3.88
C LYS A 104 5.17 5.00 3.35
N LEU A 105 5.66 4.07 4.17
CA LEU A 105 6.64 3.09 3.74
C LEU A 105 6.10 2.20 2.61
N GLU A 106 4.84 1.78 2.72
CA GLU A 106 4.13 1.05 1.67
C GLU A 106 4.07 1.83 0.36
N VAL A 107 3.62 3.09 0.40
CA VAL A 107 3.55 3.97 -0.78
C VAL A 107 4.94 4.14 -1.40
N ASP A 108 5.96 4.40 -0.58
CA ASP A 108 7.33 4.60 -1.05
C ASP A 108 7.88 3.32 -1.71
N PHE A 109 7.65 2.15 -1.09
CA PHE A 109 8.04 0.85 -1.65
C PHE A 109 7.36 0.58 -2.99
N LEU A 110 6.03 0.72 -3.07
CA LEU A 110 5.27 0.43 -4.29
C LEU A 110 5.67 1.36 -5.43
N THR A 111 5.95 2.63 -5.12
CA THR A 111 6.47 3.61 -6.08
C THR A 111 7.82 3.19 -6.63
N ALA A 112 8.80 2.95 -5.75
CA ALA A 112 10.15 2.55 -6.15
C ALA A 112 10.16 1.22 -6.90
N PHE A 113 9.30 0.26 -6.51
CA PHE A 113 9.16 -1.02 -7.19
C PHE A 113 8.61 -0.85 -8.61
N ALA A 114 7.52 -0.09 -8.79
CA ALA A 114 6.93 0.15 -10.11
C ALA A 114 7.91 0.90 -11.04
N ASP A 115 8.56 1.95 -10.55
CA ASP A 115 9.58 2.69 -11.29
C ASP A 115 10.75 1.79 -11.70
N LEU A 116 11.24 0.93 -10.79
CA LEU A 116 12.30 -0.03 -11.11
C LEU A 116 11.87 -1.00 -12.22
N LYS A 117 10.64 -1.53 -12.18
CA LYS A 117 10.15 -2.46 -13.21
C LYS A 117 10.00 -1.80 -14.58
N LEU A 118 9.71 -0.50 -14.63
CA LEU A 118 9.58 0.25 -15.88
C LEU A 118 10.93 0.70 -16.45
N THR A 119 11.83 1.17 -15.59
CA THR A 119 13.05 1.86 -16.02
C THR A 119 14.31 1.00 -15.95
N GLN A 120 14.29 -0.05 -15.13
CA GLN A 120 15.49 -0.82 -14.74
C GLN A 120 16.63 0.04 -14.18
N ASN A 121 16.34 1.25 -13.69
CA ASN A 121 17.35 2.12 -13.10
C ASN A 121 17.69 1.66 -11.67
N TYR A 122 18.64 0.74 -11.58
CA TYR A 122 19.07 0.15 -10.31
C TYR A 122 19.63 1.17 -9.32
N ASN A 123 20.34 2.18 -9.79
CA ASN A 123 20.93 3.19 -8.90
C ASN A 123 19.84 4.05 -8.25
N GLN A 124 18.84 4.47 -9.04
CA GLN A 124 17.69 5.19 -8.50
C GLN A 124 16.93 4.33 -7.50
N ALA A 125 16.64 3.08 -7.84
CA ALA A 125 15.92 2.17 -6.94
C ALA A 125 16.65 1.97 -5.61
N ILE A 126 17.97 1.79 -5.63
CA ILE A 126 18.79 1.70 -4.40
C ILE A 126 18.65 2.99 -3.57
N PHE A 127 18.74 4.16 -4.19
CA PHE A 127 18.59 5.43 -3.49
C PHE A 127 17.22 5.55 -2.83
N GLU A 128 16.14 5.31 -3.60
CA GLU A 128 14.76 5.39 -3.12
C GLU A 128 14.52 4.44 -1.95
N TYR A 129 14.94 3.18 -2.08
CA TYR A 129 14.82 2.18 -1.02
C TYR A 129 15.55 2.55 0.28
N ASN A 130 16.79 3.05 0.19
CA ASN A 130 17.52 3.51 1.36
C ASN A 130 16.88 4.74 2.00
N ARG A 131 16.35 5.67 1.18
CA ARG A 131 15.63 6.85 1.66
C ARG A 131 14.37 6.45 2.44
N SER A 132 13.60 5.49 1.93
CA SER A 132 12.38 4.99 2.56
C SER A 132 12.65 4.35 3.91
N ILE A 133 13.64 3.45 4.00
CA ILE A 133 14.00 2.82 5.29
C ILE A 133 14.46 3.88 6.29
N THR A 134 15.41 4.75 5.90
CA THR A 134 16.00 5.76 6.81
C THR A 134 14.96 6.77 7.29
N GLY A 135 13.97 7.10 6.46
CA GLY A 135 12.90 8.03 6.79
C GLY A 135 11.69 7.39 7.50
N SER A 136 11.70 6.07 7.72
CA SER A 136 10.61 5.34 8.35
C SER A 136 10.91 4.99 9.81
N ASN A 137 9.87 5.07 10.66
CA ASN A 137 9.92 4.58 12.04
C ASN A 137 9.34 3.15 12.16
N THR A 138 9.30 2.39 11.06
CA THR A 138 8.76 1.03 11.06
C THR A 138 9.80 0.05 11.61
N LYS A 139 9.31 -1.09 12.11
CA LYS A 139 10.19 -2.18 12.54
C LYS A 139 10.81 -2.85 11.30
N SER A 140 11.99 -3.44 11.47
CA SER A 140 12.61 -4.27 10.43
C SER A 140 11.79 -5.53 10.09
N THR A 141 10.86 -5.92 10.97
CA THR A 141 9.92 -7.02 10.78
C THR A 141 8.63 -6.64 10.04
N ASP A 142 8.46 -5.36 9.69
CA ASP A 142 7.38 -4.92 8.82
C ASP A 142 7.56 -5.49 7.40
N ILE A 143 6.46 -5.91 6.75
CA ILE A 143 6.53 -6.54 5.43
C ILE A 143 7.22 -5.65 4.38
N PHE A 144 6.98 -4.33 4.40
CA PHE A 144 7.58 -3.43 3.42
C PHE A 144 9.06 -3.17 3.76
N SER A 145 9.45 -3.17 5.04
CA SER A 145 10.86 -3.16 5.42
C SER A 145 11.59 -4.40 4.88
N ILE A 146 10.98 -5.59 5.03
CA ILE A 146 11.55 -6.85 4.54
C ILE A 146 11.65 -6.84 3.01
N LEU A 147 10.60 -6.39 2.31
CA LEU A 147 10.59 -6.28 0.85
C LEU A 147 11.65 -5.31 0.34
N ILE A 148 11.91 -4.21 1.03
CA ILE A 148 12.99 -3.29 0.63
C ILE A 148 14.36 -3.96 0.78
N ILE A 149 14.63 -4.63 1.91
CA ILE A 149 15.88 -5.39 2.12
C ILE A 149 16.04 -6.45 1.03
N GLU A 150 14.97 -7.17 0.73
CA GLU A 150 14.95 -8.21 -0.31
C GLU A 150 15.24 -7.62 -1.70
N GLN A 151 14.57 -6.54 -2.11
CA GLN A 151 14.80 -5.89 -3.40
C GLN A 151 16.23 -5.31 -3.51
N LEU A 152 16.81 -4.75 -2.45
CA LEU A 152 18.22 -4.32 -2.44
C LEU A 152 19.14 -5.50 -2.73
N GLY A 153 18.92 -6.64 -2.08
CA GLY A 153 19.66 -7.88 -2.33
C GLY A 153 19.54 -8.37 -3.77
N MET A 154 18.33 -8.35 -4.33
CA MET A 154 18.08 -8.75 -5.71
C MET A 154 18.73 -7.80 -6.73
N ILE A 155 18.68 -6.49 -6.50
CA ILE A 155 19.37 -5.51 -7.35
C ILE A 155 20.88 -5.77 -7.34
N TYR A 156 21.50 -5.94 -6.16
CA TYR A 156 22.92 -6.24 -6.07
C TYR A 156 23.29 -7.56 -6.75
N SER A 157 22.41 -8.56 -6.67
CA SER A 157 22.57 -9.83 -7.40
C SER A 157 22.57 -9.60 -8.92
N LYS A 158 21.63 -8.80 -9.44
CA LYS A 158 21.56 -8.44 -10.87
C LYS A 158 22.77 -7.63 -11.34
N GLN A 159 23.36 -6.82 -10.47
CA GLN A 159 24.61 -6.11 -10.74
C GLN A 159 25.87 -6.99 -10.61
N GLY A 160 25.73 -8.29 -10.29
CA GLY A 160 26.87 -9.20 -10.09
C GLY A 160 27.61 -9.02 -8.76
N LYS A 161 27.16 -8.11 -7.88
CA LYS A 161 27.76 -7.81 -6.57
C LYS A 161 27.30 -8.83 -5.53
N LYS A 162 27.78 -10.07 -5.66
CA LYS A 162 27.31 -11.21 -4.86
C LYS A 162 27.44 -11.03 -3.34
N SER A 163 28.55 -10.49 -2.86
CA SER A 163 28.75 -10.28 -1.42
C SER A 163 27.72 -9.31 -0.85
N ASN A 164 27.45 -8.22 -1.57
CA ASN A 164 26.41 -7.26 -1.21
C ASN A 164 25.02 -7.92 -1.25
N ALA A 165 24.72 -8.71 -2.29
CA ALA A 165 23.45 -9.43 -2.38
C ALA A 165 23.21 -10.35 -1.16
N ARG A 166 24.23 -11.14 -0.78
CA ARG A 166 24.17 -12.03 0.40
C ARG A 166 23.98 -11.26 1.70
N PHE A 167 24.66 -10.13 1.85
CA PHE A 167 24.51 -9.28 3.04
C PHE A 167 23.04 -8.95 3.31
N TYR A 168 22.23 -8.66 2.29
CA TYR A 168 20.79 -8.42 2.47
C TYR A 168 19.97 -9.71 2.55
N LEU A 169 20.13 -10.62 1.58
CA LEU A 169 19.23 -11.77 1.41
C LEU A 169 19.35 -12.82 2.53
N ASP A 170 20.55 -13.03 3.09
CA ASP A 170 20.77 -14.02 4.16
C ASP A 170 20.05 -13.65 5.47
N GLN A 171 19.57 -12.41 5.61
CA GLN A 171 18.84 -11.95 6.79
C GLN A 171 17.33 -12.23 6.71
N ILE A 172 16.78 -12.37 5.49
CA ILE A 172 15.34 -12.40 5.24
C ILE A 172 14.63 -13.58 5.94
N PRO A 173 15.15 -14.82 5.94
CA PRO A 173 14.45 -15.94 6.60
C PRO A 173 14.17 -15.68 8.08
N ARG A 174 15.14 -15.10 8.81
CA ARG A 174 15.00 -14.74 10.22
C ARG A 174 14.00 -13.59 10.41
N LEU A 175 14.01 -12.59 9.53
CA LEU A 175 13.07 -11.48 9.59
C LEU A 175 11.63 -11.95 9.37
N LEU A 176 11.40 -12.83 8.40
CA LEU A 176 10.09 -13.43 8.14
C LEU A 176 9.60 -14.25 9.34
N GLN A 177 10.45 -15.09 9.93
CA GLN A 177 10.10 -15.87 11.13
C GLN A 177 9.62 -14.97 12.29
N ASN A 178 10.26 -13.81 12.46
CA ASN A 178 9.96 -12.87 13.55
C ASN A 178 8.85 -11.86 13.23
N SER A 179 8.29 -11.90 12.02
CA SER A 179 7.32 -10.90 11.55
C SER A 179 5.86 -11.25 11.82
N GLY A 180 5.54 -12.54 11.97
CA GLY A 180 4.14 -13.01 12.01
C GLY A 180 3.38 -12.81 10.70
N ILE A 181 4.05 -12.51 9.59
CA ILE A 181 3.43 -12.33 8.27
C ILE A 181 2.86 -13.67 7.80
N ASP A 182 1.61 -13.64 7.33
CA ASP A 182 0.96 -14.82 6.76
C ASP A 182 1.72 -15.33 5.53
N SER A 183 2.16 -16.59 5.62
CA SER A 183 2.81 -17.33 4.53
C SER A 183 1.95 -17.46 3.27
N SER A 184 0.63 -17.33 3.42
CA SER A 184 -0.32 -17.35 2.30
C SER A 184 -0.32 -16.04 1.50
N SER A 185 0.20 -14.95 2.05
CA SER A 185 0.18 -13.63 1.42
C SER A 185 0.99 -13.59 0.12
N TYR A 186 0.58 -12.72 -0.80
CA TYR A 186 1.28 -12.53 -2.07
C TYR A 186 2.75 -12.13 -1.85
N TRP A 187 3.01 -11.15 -0.96
CA TRP A 187 4.36 -10.65 -0.73
C TRP A 187 5.28 -11.68 -0.08
N PHE A 188 4.75 -12.53 0.80
CA PHE A 188 5.52 -13.65 1.34
C PHE A 188 5.95 -14.61 0.23
N LYS A 189 5.01 -15.01 -0.62
CA LYS A 189 5.29 -15.90 -1.77
C LYS A 189 6.25 -15.27 -2.77
N PHE A 190 6.12 -13.96 -2.99
CA PHE A 190 7.02 -13.18 -3.83
C PHE A 190 8.46 -13.21 -3.30
N ILE A 191 8.67 -12.89 -2.02
CA ILE A 191 9.98 -12.96 -1.37
C ILE A 191 10.55 -14.38 -1.46
N TYR A 192 9.73 -15.39 -1.15
CA TYR A 192 10.15 -16.78 -1.16
C TYR A 192 10.61 -17.25 -2.56
N HIS A 193 9.88 -16.84 -3.59
CA HIS A 193 10.25 -17.12 -4.98
C HIS A 193 11.60 -16.49 -5.34
N ASP A 194 11.82 -15.21 -5.01
CA ASP A 194 13.04 -14.49 -5.37
C ASP A 194 14.27 -15.05 -4.62
N LEU A 195 14.13 -15.38 -3.33
CA LEU A 195 15.16 -16.09 -2.56
C LEU A 195 15.49 -17.45 -3.17
N SER A 196 14.47 -18.23 -3.54
CA SER A 196 14.66 -19.55 -4.15
C SER A 196 15.45 -19.45 -5.46
N GLN A 197 15.14 -18.46 -6.30
CA GLN A 197 15.90 -18.21 -7.52
C GLN A 197 17.34 -17.80 -7.23
N PHE A 198 17.56 -16.92 -6.26
CA PHE A 198 18.90 -16.47 -5.89
C PHE A 198 19.78 -17.63 -5.41
N TYR A 199 19.31 -18.44 -4.46
CA TYR A 199 20.09 -19.56 -3.92
C TYR A 199 20.27 -20.69 -4.94
N ALA A 200 19.28 -20.96 -5.79
CA ALA A 200 19.45 -21.93 -6.88
C ALA A 200 20.58 -21.50 -7.85
N GLN A 201 20.64 -20.22 -8.21
CA GLN A 201 21.70 -19.69 -9.07
C GLN A 201 23.07 -19.67 -8.36
N ALA A 202 23.10 -19.35 -7.07
CA ALA A 202 24.33 -19.37 -6.28
C ALA A 202 24.88 -20.79 -6.13
N ASN A 203 24.02 -21.77 -5.87
CA ASN A 203 24.38 -23.18 -5.68
C ASN A 203 24.81 -23.85 -6.99
N LYS A 204 24.15 -23.54 -8.12
CA LYS A 204 24.61 -23.98 -9.46
C LYS A 204 26.02 -23.47 -9.77
N LYS A 205 26.38 -22.26 -9.33
CA LYS A 205 27.73 -21.70 -9.50
C LYS A 205 28.77 -22.24 -8.49
N GLN A 206 28.33 -22.88 -7.41
CA GLN A 206 29.20 -23.45 -6.37
C GLN A 206 29.28 -24.99 -6.41
N GLY A 207 28.58 -25.65 -7.33
CA GLY A 207 28.63 -27.12 -7.47
C GLY A 207 28.04 -27.90 -6.29
N LYS A 208 27.22 -27.28 -5.42
CA LYS A 208 26.65 -27.94 -4.24
C LYS A 208 25.13 -28.09 -4.34
N HIS A 209 24.66 -29.32 -4.23
CA HIS A 209 23.24 -29.68 -4.16
C HIS A 209 22.70 -29.41 -2.74
N SER A 210 21.82 -28.43 -2.57
CA SER A 210 20.87 -28.39 -1.44
C SER A 210 19.85 -27.27 -1.65
N ILE A 211 18.64 -27.64 -2.07
CA ILE A 211 17.48 -26.73 -2.10
C ILE A 211 16.63 -26.88 -0.83
N LEU A 212 16.95 -27.76 0.11
CA LEU A 212 15.95 -28.21 1.09
C LEU A 212 16.22 -27.96 2.58
N ASN A 213 17.41 -27.54 3.02
CA ASN A 213 17.68 -27.48 4.47
C ASN A 213 17.37 -26.14 5.16
N VAL A 214 17.05 -25.08 4.42
CA VAL A 214 16.56 -23.81 5.01
C VAL A 214 15.03 -23.75 5.01
N VAL A 215 14.36 -24.57 4.18
CA VAL A 215 12.91 -24.54 3.98
C VAL A 215 12.15 -25.45 4.95
N GLN A 216 12.75 -26.55 5.41
CA GLN A 216 12.05 -27.56 6.22
C GLN A 216 11.96 -27.27 7.73
N LYS A 217 12.53 -26.18 8.25
CA LYS A 217 12.49 -25.86 9.69
C LYS A 217 11.42 -24.84 10.08
N SER A 218 10.48 -24.53 9.21
CA SER A 218 9.45 -23.50 9.46
C SER A 218 8.03 -23.93 9.09
N VAL A 219 7.77 -25.23 9.09
CA VAL A 219 6.41 -25.81 9.19
C VAL A 219 6.32 -26.56 10.50
#